data_AF-A0A1J3DM95-F1
#
_entry.id   AF-A0A1J3DM95-F1
#
_cell.length_a   1.000
_cell.length_b   1.000
_cell.length_c   1.000
_cell.angle_alpha   90.00
_cell.angle_beta   90.00
_cell.angle_gamma   90.00
#
_symmetry.space_group_name_H-M   'P 1'
#
loop_
_entity.id
_entity.type
_entity.pdbx_description
1 polymer ?
#
loop_
_entity_poly.entity_id
_entity_poly.type
_entity_poly.pdbx_seq_one_letter_code
_entity_poly.pdbx_strand_id
1 'polypeptide(L)'
;VADDLQVELVMLDPWVRTTLVKGQGSNYHAEFYAPLKEGIYQYKIIYKKPGYNFIKEAERVTIRPYKHDEFERFLFVAYPYFFGTFGTIIATFIFIVLYLYSGSTIKKKED
;
A
#
# COMPACT_ATOMS: atom_id res chain seq x y z
N VAL A 1 35.66 2.17 15.35
CA VAL A 1 34.31 1.58 15.36
C VAL A 1 33.47 2.48 16.24
N ALA A 2 32.32 2.95 15.77
CA ALA A 2 31.46 3.90 16.50
C ALA A 2 30.08 3.30 16.71
N ASP A 3 29.60 3.28 17.95
CA ASP A 3 28.33 2.64 18.33
C ASP A 3 27.18 3.67 18.47
N ASP A 4 27.49 4.97 18.32
CA ASP A 4 26.59 6.11 18.51
C ASP A 4 26.20 6.81 17.19
N LEU A 5 26.47 6.18 16.05
CA LEU A 5 26.12 6.73 14.75
C LEU A 5 24.60 6.62 14.51
N GLN A 6 23.96 7.74 14.14
CA GLN A 6 22.51 7.78 13.93
C GLN A 6 22.18 8.23 12.51
N VAL A 7 21.12 7.65 11.95
CA VAL A 7 20.49 8.09 10.72
C VAL A 7 19.11 8.67 11.02
N GLU A 8 18.82 9.81 10.41
CA GLU A 8 17.53 10.49 10.50
C GLU A 8 16.84 10.49 9.14
N LEU A 9 15.56 10.14 9.10
CA LEU A 9 14.71 10.38 7.95
C LEU A 9 13.94 11.69 8.17
N VAL A 10 14.23 12.70 7.35
CA VAL A 10 13.77 14.08 7.56
C VAL A 10 13.03 14.61 6.34
N MET A 11 11.94 15.35 6.55
CA MET A 11 11.30 16.17 5.51
C MET A 11 11.41 17.66 5.86
N LEU A 12 10.66 18.10 6.87
CA LEU A 12 10.82 19.42 7.52
C LEU A 12 11.39 19.23 8.94
N ASP A 13 10.82 18.25 9.64
CA ASP A 13 11.22 17.73 10.94
C ASP A 13 11.68 16.26 10.80
N PRO A 14 12.44 15.72 11.77
CA PRO A 14 12.84 14.31 11.76
C PRO A 14 11.66 13.41 12.12
N TRP A 15 11.29 12.51 11.21
CA TRP A 15 10.19 11.56 11.40
C TRP A 15 10.65 10.26 12.05
N VAL A 16 11.80 9.77 11.59
CA VAL A 16 12.44 8.56 12.14
C VAL A 16 13.86 8.91 12.50
N ARG A 17 14.29 8.52 13.69
CA ARG A 17 15.69 8.56 14.10
C ARG A 17 16.05 7.19 14.64
N THR A 18 17.07 6.58 14.08
CA THR A 18 17.53 5.26 14.50
C THR A 18 19.05 5.19 14.54
N THR A 19 19.58 4.39 15.46
CA THR A 19 21.02 4.16 15.59
C THR A 19 21.43 3.08 14.60
N LEU A 20 22.50 3.35 13.86
CA LEU A 20 23.06 2.43 12.89
C LEU A 20 23.79 1.28 13.60
N VAL A 21 23.48 0.05 13.20
CA VAL A 21 24.12 -1.17 13.70
C VAL A 21 25.29 -1.53 12.80
N LYS A 22 26.42 -1.87 13.42
CA LYS A 22 27.60 -2.31 12.68
C LYS A 22 27.35 -3.67 12.03
N GLY A 23 27.56 -3.75 10.72
CA GLY A 23 27.53 -4.98 9.94
C GLY A 23 28.92 -5.63 9.81
N GLN A 24 29.09 -6.48 8.80
CA GLN A 24 30.38 -7.05 8.46
C GLN A 24 31.34 -5.98 7.90
N GLY A 25 32.58 -5.96 8.38
CA GLY A 25 33.61 -5.02 7.93
C GLY A 25 33.37 -3.58 8.41
N SER A 26 33.35 -2.64 7.47
CA SER A 26 33.17 -1.20 7.68
C SER A 26 31.75 -0.69 7.42
N ASN A 27 30.80 -1.59 7.16
CA ASN A 27 29.43 -1.23 6.81
C ASN A 27 28.56 -1.04 8.04
N TYR A 28 27.63 -0.08 7.97
CA TYR A 28 26.62 0.20 8.98
C TYR A 28 25.24 0.16 8.35
N HIS A 29 24.24 -0.38 9.05
CA HIS A 29 22.88 -0.54 8.52
C HIS A 29 21.83 -0.27 9.61
N ALA A 30 20.64 0.14 9.19
CA ALA A 30 19.46 0.21 10.05
C ALA A 30 18.23 -0.10 9.22
N GLU A 31 17.26 -0.77 9.84
CA GLU A 31 15.97 -1.10 9.23
C GLU A 31 14.86 -0.38 9.99
N PHE A 32 13.95 0.25 9.25
CA PHE A 32 12.79 0.94 9.81
C PHE A 32 11.67 1.02 8.78
N TYR A 33 10.45 1.23 9.26
CA TYR A 33 9.29 1.45 8.40
C TYR A 33 9.27 2.88 7.88
N ALA A 34 8.95 3.02 6.59
CA ALA A 34 8.72 4.31 5.98
C ALA A 34 7.49 5.02 6.62
N PRO A 35 7.56 6.34 6.80
CA PRO A 35 6.40 7.15 7.17
C PRO A 35 5.21 6.96 6.24
N LEU A 36 4.00 7.05 6.80
CA LEU A 36 2.76 6.99 6.03
C LEU A 36 2.57 8.20 5.10
N LYS A 37 3.18 9.34 5.43
CA LYS A 37 3.04 10.59 4.66
C LYS A 37 3.94 10.55 3.42
N GLU A 38 3.34 10.74 2.26
CA GLU A 38 4.05 10.87 1.00
C GLU A 38 4.85 12.18 0.94
N GLY A 39 5.93 12.16 0.15
CA GLY A 39 6.74 13.35 -0.05
C GLY A 39 8.20 13.07 -0.35
N ILE A 40 8.98 14.14 -0.28
CA ILE A 40 10.42 14.10 -0.46
C ILE A 40 11.06 14.13 0.91
N TYR A 41 11.82 13.08 1.21
CA TYR A 41 12.57 12.95 2.44
C TYR A 41 14.07 12.99 2.16
N GLN A 42 14.85 13.10 3.23
CA GLN A 42 16.29 12.99 3.20
C GLN A 42 16.75 12.02 4.29
N TYR A 43 17.57 11.05 3.92
CA TYR A 43 18.40 10.34 4.90
C TYR A 43 19.54 11.27 5.28
N LYS A 44 19.59 11.63 6.56
CA LYS A 44 20.52 12.62 7.08
C LYS A 44 21.36 11.97 8.17
N ILE A 45 22.67 12.02 8.00
CA ILE A 45 23.66 11.55 8.96
C ILE A 45 24.50 12.75 9.37
N ILE A 46 24.48 13.07 10.67
CA ILE A 46 25.31 14.13 11.24
C ILE A 46 26.10 13.53 12.39
N TYR A 47 27.40 13.38 12.20
CA TYR A 47 28.31 12.92 13.25
C TYR A 47 29.23 14.06 13.67
N LYS A 48 28.93 14.67 14.82
CA LYS A 48 29.69 15.77 15.41
C LYS A 48 30.16 15.39 16.80
N LYS A 49 31.44 14.98 16.89
CA LYS A 49 32.07 14.60 18.15
C LYS A 49 33.41 15.31 18.31
N PRO A 50 33.72 15.90 19.48
CA PRO A 50 35.03 16.50 19.73
C PRO A 50 36.16 15.48 19.49
N GLY A 51 37.24 15.90 18.83
CA GLY A 51 38.37 15.02 18.50
C GLY A 51 38.19 14.14 17.25
N TYR A 52 37.03 14.21 16.59
CA TYR A 52 36.79 13.54 15.31
C TYR A 52 36.48 14.55 14.21
N ASN A 53 36.66 14.13 12.96
CA ASN A 53 36.23 14.90 11.79
C ASN A 53 34.70 14.97 11.78
N PHE A 54 34.18 16.14 11.42
CA PHE A 54 32.76 16.35 11.23
C PHE A 54 32.29 15.65 9.96
N ILE A 55 31.29 14.77 10.08
CA ILE A 55 30.67 14.09 8.96
C ILE A 55 29.24 14.59 8.84
N LYS A 56 28.88 15.06 7.65
CA LYS A 56 27.51 15.46 7.30
C LYS A 56 27.19 14.94 5.91
N GLU A 57 26.28 13.98 5.87
CA GLU A 57 25.82 13.36 4.64
C GLU A 57 24.30 13.43 4.58
N ALA A 58 23.78 13.74 3.39
CA ALA A 58 22.36 13.87 3.17
C ALA A 58 22.00 13.33 1.78
N GLU A 59 21.19 12.27 1.75
CA GLU A 59 20.70 11.66 0.51
C GLU A 59 19.20 11.91 0.39
N ARG A 60 18.74 12.38 -0.77
CA ARG A 60 17.34 12.70 -1.01
C ARG A 60 16.61 11.49 -1.60
N VAL A 61 15.48 11.13 -0.99
CA VAL A 61 14.65 9.98 -1.39
C VAL A 61 13.18 10.40 -1.44
N THR A 62 12.41 9.78 -2.32
CA THR A 62 10.97 10.07 -2.47
C THR A 62 10.14 8.89 -2.01
N ILE A 63 9.20 9.15 -1.09
CA ILE A 63 8.19 8.19 -0.65
C ILE A 63 6.92 8.46 -1.46
N ARG A 64 6.48 7.44 -2.21
CA ARG A 64 5.29 7.50 -3.05
C ARG A 64 4.09 6.85 -2.34
N PRO A 65 2.86 7.31 -2.60
CA PRO A 65 1.66 6.61 -2.16
C PRO A 65 1.47 5.31 -2.95
N TYR A 66 0.60 4.43 -2.43
CA TYR A 66 0.19 3.21 -3.12
C TYR A 66 -0.48 3.51 -4.46
N LYS A 67 -0.13 2.74 -5.48
CA LYS A 67 -0.78 2.73 -6.78
C LYS A 67 -2.09 1.94 -6.72
N HIS A 68 -2.99 2.20 -7.67
CA HIS A 68 -4.31 1.55 -7.76
C HIS A 68 -4.28 0.00 -7.81
N ASP A 69 -3.16 -0.60 -8.19
CA ASP A 69 -2.94 -2.05 -8.32
C ASP A 69 -2.22 -2.67 -7.10
N GLU A 70 -1.77 -1.85 -6.16
CA GLU A 70 -1.05 -2.31 -4.95
C GLU A 70 -1.99 -2.56 -3.77
N PHE A 71 -3.26 -2.15 -3.86
CA PHE A 71 -4.25 -2.45 -2.84
C PHE A 71 -4.63 -3.93 -2.84
N GLU A 72 -4.91 -4.46 -1.66
CA GLU A 72 -5.40 -5.83 -1.49
C GLU A 72 -6.73 -6.04 -2.23
N ARG A 73 -6.79 -7.12 -3.01
CA ARG A 73 -7.98 -7.53 -3.76
C ARG A 73 -8.61 -8.75 -3.10
N PHE A 74 -9.92 -8.91 -3.29
CA PHE A 74 -10.69 -10.04 -2.75
C PHE A 74 -10.71 -10.10 -1.21
N LEU A 75 -11.04 -8.96 -0.60
CA LEU A 75 -11.31 -8.87 0.83
C LEU A 75 -12.43 -9.84 1.23
N PHE A 76 -12.18 -10.67 2.25
CA PHE A 76 -13.18 -11.60 2.79
C PHE A 76 -14.49 -10.89 3.18
N VAL A 77 -14.37 -9.71 3.80
CA VAL A 77 -15.50 -8.87 4.21
C VAL A 77 -16.34 -8.40 3.03
N ALA A 78 -15.76 -8.32 1.83
CA ALA A 78 -16.46 -7.88 0.63
C ALA A 78 -17.18 -9.02 -0.12
N TYR A 79 -17.08 -10.28 0.32
CA TYR A 79 -17.74 -11.41 -0.34
C TYR A 79 -19.25 -11.25 -0.56
N PRO A 80 -20.05 -10.71 0.38
CA PRO A 80 -21.47 -10.50 0.14
C PRO A 80 -21.76 -9.66 -1.11
N TYR A 81 -20.93 -8.66 -1.42
CA TYR A 81 -21.09 -7.83 -2.62
C TYR A 81 -20.75 -8.57 -3.91
N PHE A 82 -19.69 -9.39 -3.89
CA PHE A 82 -19.34 -10.24 -5.03
C PHE A 82 -20.46 -11.24 -5.31
N PHE A 83 -20.94 -11.96 -4.29
CA PHE A 83 -22.04 -12.92 -4.46
C PHE A 83 -23.34 -12.26 -4.91
N GLY A 84 -23.68 -11.09 -4.37
CA GLY A 84 -24.86 -10.34 -4.81
C GLY A 84 -24.79 -9.98 -6.30
N THR A 85 -23.64 -9.50 -6.78
CA THR A 85 -23.44 -9.13 -8.19
C THR A 85 -23.50 -10.35 -9.11
N PHE A 86 -22.82 -11.43 -8.77
CA PHE A 86 -22.93 -12.68 -9.55
C PHE A 86 -24.35 -13.25 -9.51
N GLY A 87 -25.03 -13.13 -8.37
CA GLY A 87 -26.42 -13.54 -8.19
C GLY A 87 -27.37 -12.80 -9.12
N THR A 88 -27.25 -11.47 -9.24
CA THR A 88 -28.13 -10.69 -10.15
C THR A 88 -27.86 -11.01 -11.61
N ILE A 89 -26.60 -11.23 -12.00
CA ILE A 89 -26.24 -11.66 -13.36
C ILE A 89 -26.90 -13.02 -13.69
N ILE A 90 -26.76 -14.00 -12.80
CA ILE A 90 -27.34 -15.35 -12.98
C ILE A 90 -28.87 -15.30 -12.98
N ALA A 91 -29.48 -14.58 -12.04
CA ALA A 91 -30.93 -14.47 -11.94
C ALA A 91 -31.54 -13.80 -13.18
N THR A 92 -30.92 -12.74 -13.69
CA THR A 92 -31.36 -12.07 -14.93
C THR A 92 -31.24 -13.00 -16.13
N PHE A 93 -30.14 -13.75 -16.22
CA PHE A 93 -29.96 -14.74 -17.29
C PHE A 93 -31.05 -15.83 -17.26
N ILE A 94 -31.32 -16.41 -16.09
CA ILE A 94 -32.38 -17.41 -15.91
C ILE A 94 -33.75 -16.80 -16.26
N PHE A 95 -34.02 -15.57 -15.81
CA PHE A 95 -35.25 -14.86 -16.12
C PHE A 95 -35.46 -14.71 -17.63
N ILE A 96 -34.44 -14.29 -18.37
CA ILE A 96 -34.52 -14.14 -19.84
C ILE A 96 -34.86 -15.47 -20.51
N VAL A 97 -34.18 -16.55 -20.10
CA VAL A 97 -34.42 -17.89 -20.66
C VAL A 97 -35.86 -18.33 -20.36
N LEU A 98 -36.29 -18.28 -19.10
CA LEU A 98 -37.65 -18.67 -18.71
C LEU A 98 -38.71 -17.81 -19.40
N TYR A 99 -38.48 -16.50 -19.51
CA TYR A 99 -39.39 -15.60 -20.20
C TYR A 99 -39.55 -15.95 -21.69
N LEU A 100 -38.44 -16.29 -22.36
CA LEU A 100 -38.48 -16.66 -23.78
C LEU A 100 -39.22 -17.99 -24.02
N TYR A 101 -39.08 -18.95 -23.11
CA TYR A 101 -39.75 -20.26 -23.20
C TYR A 101 -41.12 -20.30 -22.50
N SER A 102 -41.52 -19.24 -21.80
CA SER A 102 -42.85 -19.07 -21.24
C SER A 102 -43.84 -18.83 -22.38
N GLY A 103 -44.32 -19.92 -22.99
CA GLY A 103 -45.28 -19.90 -24.09
C GLY A 103 -46.46 -18.98 -23.78
N SER A 104 -46.72 -18.03 -24.68
CA SER A 104 -47.85 -17.11 -24.59
C SER A 104 -49.15 -17.88 -24.83
N THR A 105 -49.78 -18.41 -23.78
CA THR A 105 -51.19 -18.81 -23.85
C THR A 105 -52.06 -17.55 -23.88
N ILE A 106 -52.08 -16.86 -25.02
CA ILE A 106 -53.11 -15.87 -25.31
C ILE A 106 -54.40 -16.68 -25.51
N LYS A 107 -55.25 -16.75 -24.47
CA LYS A 107 -56.59 -17.31 -24.59
C LYS A 107 -57.37 -16.45 -25.59
N LYS A 108 -57.63 -16.99 -26.78
CA LYS A 108 -58.50 -16.40 -27.79
C LYS A 108 -59.91 -16.31 -27.20
N LYS A 109 -60.46 -15.10 -27.08
CA LYS A 109 -61.85 -14.89 -26.67
C LYS A 109 -62.73 -15.23 -27.88
N GLU A 110 -63.54 -16.27 -27.78
CA GLU A 110 -64.60 -16.58 -28.76
C GLU A 110 -65.76 -15.61 -28.54
N ASP A 111 -66.20 -14.97 -29.63
CA ASP A 111 -67.45 -14.20 -29.74
C ASP A 111 -68.62 -15.14 -30.10
#